data_AF-A0A1F8THK2-F1
#
_entry.id   AF-A0A1F8THK2-F1
#
_cell.length_a   1.000
_cell.length_b   1.000
_cell.length_c   1.000
_cell.angle_alpha   90.00
_cell.angle_beta   90.00
_cell.angle_gamma   90.00
#
_symmetry.space_group_name_H-M   'P 1'
#
loop_
_entity.id
_entity.type
_entity.pdbx_description
1 polymer ?
#
loop_
_entity_poly.entity_id
_entity_poly.type
_entity_poly.pdbx_seq_one_letter_code
_entity_poly.pdbx_strand_id
1 'polypeptide(L)'
;MAAWGAGATIVTLFGSTLAGVVLGEIVFEVMPGHSLAAPRPLNIALAAIPAIAGLLAGSATWGILMGRLARFGNSRRMAVAGILGFVPITIVLAIALLSLEPIAVEKLGAQFPVHRVFTLFFVPTAFLVGGASAWAIGIGLNYGKQAWRIAVRVGLVSATAFLVINLAMEDAGWVVGAPRAAERFTMLTVMFAGMIGAALSGGAVLGWTLSTRSPTL
;
A
#
# COMPACT_ATOMS: atom_id res chain seq x y z
N MET A 1 -2.36 -21.21 -4.98
CA MET A 1 -1.51 -20.12 -5.52
C MET A 1 -2.09 -18.73 -5.26
N ALA A 2 -3.39 -18.50 -5.47
CA ALA A 2 -4.05 -17.23 -5.08
C ALA A 2 -3.87 -16.91 -3.58
N ALA A 3 -4.24 -17.84 -2.69
CA ALA A 3 -4.06 -17.66 -1.24
C ALA A 3 -2.60 -17.38 -0.84
N TRP A 4 -1.64 -17.98 -1.53
CA TRP A 4 -0.21 -17.74 -1.29
C TRP A 4 0.21 -16.33 -1.72
N GLY A 5 -0.25 -15.87 -2.88
CA GLY A 5 -0.03 -14.50 -3.34
C GLY A 5 -0.59 -13.46 -2.37
N ALA A 6 -1.83 -13.68 -1.90
CA ALA A 6 -2.47 -12.82 -0.89
C ALA A 6 -1.69 -12.81 0.44
N GLY A 7 -1.35 -13.99 0.96
CA GLY A 7 -0.61 -14.14 2.21
C GLY A 7 0.77 -13.51 2.14
N ALA A 8 1.51 -13.73 1.05
CA ALA A 8 2.80 -13.09 0.82
C ALA A 8 2.66 -11.56 0.81
N THR A 9 1.70 -10.99 0.08
CA THR A 9 1.48 -9.54 0.02
C THR A 9 1.16 -8.95 1.41
N ILE A 10 0.27 -9.58 2.18
CA ILE A 10 -0.05 -9.08 3.53
C ILE A 10 1.14 -9.19 4.47
N VAL A 11 1.78 -10.35 4.57
CA VAL A 11 2.87 -10.55 5.54
C VAL A 11 4.06 -9.65 5.20
N THR A 12 4.39 -9.51 3.91
CA THR A 12 5.61 -8.82 3.51
C THR A 12 5.40 -7.33 3.25
N LEU A 13 4.40 -6.90 2.47
CA LEU A 13 4.22 -5.46 2.20
C LEU A 13 3.51 -4.77 3.35
N PHE A 14 2.32 -5.26 3.72
CA PHE A 14 1.54 -4.61 4.78
C PHE A 14 2.19 -4.80 6.14
N GLY A 15 2.58 -6.03 6.48
CA GLY A 15 3.18 -6.39 7.76
C GLY A 15 4.50 -5.68 8.02
N SER A 16 5.41 -5.63 7.04
CA SER A 16 6.69 -4.94 7.23
C SER A 16 6.54 -3.42 7.29
N THR A 17 5.60 -2.84 6.54
CA THR A 17 5.34 -1.40 6.57
C THR A 17 4.75 -1.02 7.93
N LEU A 18 3.77 -1.77 8.41
CA LEU A 18 3.18 -1.56 9.73
C LEU A 18 4.24 -1.71 10.84
N ALA A 19 5.01 -2.80 10.81
CA ALA A 19 6.06 -3.03 11.80
C ALA A 19 7.13 -1.93 11.75
N GLY A 20 7.54 -1.49 10.55
CA GLY A 20 8.50 -0.41 10.37
C GLY A 20 8.00 0.93 10.91
N VAL A 21 6.74 1.27 10.68
CA VAL A 21 6.11 2.48 11.23
C VAL A 21 6.01 2.41 12.75
N VAL A 22 5.54 1.29 13.31
CA VAL A 22 5.44 1.09 14.77
C VAL A 22 6.82 1.19 15.43
N LEU A 23 7.85 0.56 14.84
CA LEU A 23 9.22 0.66 15.35
C LEU A 23 9.77 2.08 15.22
N GLY A 24 9.43 2.80 14.15
CA GLY A 24 9.79 4.20 13.96
C GLY A 24 9.20 5.09 15.06
N GLU A 25 7.93 4.87 15.41
CA GLU A 25 7.25 5.58 16.50
C GLU A 25 7.91 5.30 17.84
N ILE A 26 8.19 4.03 18.15
CA ILE A 26 8.91 3.65 19.38
C ILE A 26 10.27 4.36 19.45
N VAL A 27 11.01 4.41 18.33
CA VAL A 27 12.29 5.13 18.26
C VAL A 27 12.07 6.63 18.52
N PHE A 28 11.02 7.23 17.97
CA PHE A 28 10.69 8.64 18.20
C PHE A 28 10.40 8.95 19.67
N GLU A 29 9.59 8.12 20.33
CA GLU A 29 9.18 8.32 21.73
C GLU A 29 10.34 8.17 22.73
N VAL A 30 11.30 7.27 22.47
CA VAL A 30 12.44 7.07 23.37
C VAL A 30 13.55 8.12 23.19
N MET A 31 13.48 8.95 22.15
CA MET A 31 14.53 9.94 21.88
C MET A 31 14.50 11.12 22.86
N PRO A 32 15.68 11.61 23.33
CA PRO A 32 15.75 12.77 24.19
C PRO A 32 15.17 14.02 23.51
N GLY A 33 14.27 14.72 24.20
CA GLY A 33 13.64 15.94 23.70
C GLY A 33 12.71 15.73 22.51
N HIS A 34 12.11 14.53 22.39
CA HIS A 34 10.98 14.35 21.46
C HIS A 34 9.83 15.30 21.81
N SER A 35 9.16 15.81 20.78
CA SER A 35 7.99 16.68 20.93
C SER A 35 7.17 16.57 19.66
N LEU A 36 5.87 16.33 19.81
CA LEU A 36 4.93 16.35 18.68
C LEU A 36 4.60 17.79 18.24
N ALA A 37 4.73 18.77 19.13
CA ALA A 37 4.43 20.17 18.85
C ALA A 37 5.60 20.92 18.18
N ALA A 38 6.84 20.49 18.44
CA ALA A 38 8.05 21.06 17.85
C ALA A 38 9.08 19.96 17.54
N PRO A 39 8.78 19.09 16.56
CA PRO A 39 9.63 17.95 16.27
C PRO A 39 10.96 18.39 15.67
N ARG A 40 12.06 17.88 16.23
CA ARG A 40 13.41 18.14 15.70
C ARG A 40 13.60 17.36 14.39
N PRO A 41 14.15 17.96 13.33
CA PRO A 41 14.38 17.27 12.06
C PRO A 41 15.22 15.99 12.21
N LEU A 42 16.20 16.00 13.11
CA LEU A 42 17.02 14.84 13.41
C LEU A 42 16.21 13.67 13.99
N ASN A 43 15.28 13.95 14.91
CA ASN A 43 14.44 12.93 15.51
C ASN A 43 13.50 12.32 14.46
N ILE A 44 12.92 13.14 13.58
CA ILE A 44 12.12 12.65 12.46
C ILE A 44 12.96 11.75 11.54
N ALA A 45 14.17 12.20 11.17
CA ALA A 45 15.04 11.45 10.28
C ALA A 45 15.45 10.09 10.86
N LEU A 46 15.77 10.03 12.16
CA LEU A 46 16.12 8.78 12.84
C LEU A 46 14.90 7.86 12.99
N ALA A 47 13.74 8.40 13.32
CA ALA A 47 12.48 7.65 13.41
C ALA A 47 11.99 7.11 12.04
N ALA A 48 12.39 7.75 10.94
CA ALA A 48 12.06 7.26 9.60
C ALA A 48 12.88 6.02 9.18
N ILE A 49 14.04 5.77 9.81
CA ILE A 49 14.94 4.67 9.42
C ILE A 49 14.23 3.29 9.52
N PRO A 50 13.59 2.92 10.65
CA PRO A 50 12.87 1.65 10.73
C PRO A 50 11.75 1.52 9.70
N ALA A 51 11.01 2.59 9.43
CA ALA A 51 9.94 2.60 8.43
C ALA A 51 10.48 2.36 7.02
N ILE A 52 11.54 3.07 6.63
CA ILE A 52 12.20 2.90 5.32
C ILE A 52 12.81 1.50 5.20
N ALA A 53 13.48 1.01 6.25
CA ALA A 53 14.07 -0.32 6.26
C ALA A 53 13.01 -1.41 6.13
N GLY A 54 11.90 -1.32 6.89
CA GLY A 54 10.78 -2.24 6.80
C GLY A 54 10.13 -2.25 5.41
N LEU A 55 9.92 -1.06 4.84
CA LEU A 55 9.36 -0.90 3.50
C LEU A 55 10.27 -1.52 2.42
N LEU A 56 11.58 -1.25 2.45
CA LEU A 56 12.56 -1.81 1.52
C LEU A 56 12.69 -3.34 1.66
N ALA A 57 12.86 -3.82 2.88
CA ALA A 57 13.03 -5.25 3.15
C ALA A 57 11.77 -6.03 2.77
N GLY A 58 10.59 -5.57 3.20
CA GLY A 58 9.32 -6.20 2.85
C GLY A 58 9.07 -6.22 1.35
N SER A 59 9.34 -5.11 0.65
CA SER A 59 9.20 -5.04 -0.81
C SER A 59 10.16 -5.98 -1.54
N ALA A 60 11.41 -6.09 -1.08
CA ALA A 60 12.39 -7.02 -1.61
C ALA A 60 11.95 -8.47 -1.42
N THR A 61 11.56 -8.83 -0.19
CA THR A 61 11.08 -10.18 0.16
C THR A 61 9.82 -10.52 -0.63
N TRP A 62 8.87 -9.61 -0.73
CA TRP A 62 7.66 -9.76 -1.53
C TRP A 62 7.99 -10.08 -2.99
N GLY A 63 8.88 -9.29 -3.61
CA GLY A 63 9.31 -9.49 -4.98
C GLY A 63 9.95 -10.87 -5.20
N ILE A 64 10.84 -11.29 -4.29
CA ILE A 64 11.44 -12.63 -4.32
C ILE A 64 10.36 -13.73 -4.25
N LEU A 65 9.37 -13.60 -3.35
CA LEU A 65 8.29 -14.57 -3.21
C LEU A 65 7.41 -14.64 -4.47
N MET A 66 7.11 -13.51 -5.09
CA MET A 66 6.39 -13.45 -6.38
C MET A 66 7.22 -14.10 -7.50
N GLY A 67 8.54 -13.89 -7.50
CA GLY A 67 9.46 -14.57 -8.40
C GLY A 67 9.44 -16.09 -8.24
N ARG A 68 9.45 -16.57 -7.00
CA ARG A 68 9.35 -18.00 -6.68
C ARG A 68 8.01 -18.60 -7.12
N LEU A 69 6.91 -17.88 -6.95
CA LEU A 69 5.59 -18.28 -7.47
C LEU A 69 5.59 -18.46 -8.99
N ALA A 70 6.29 -17.57 -9.70
CA ALA A 70 6.49 -17.66 -11.15
C ALA A 70 7.60 -18.64 -11.58
N ARG A 71 8.19 -19.39 -10.63
CA ARG A 71 9.33 -20.29 -10.84
C ARG A 71 10.55 -19.61 -11.49
N PHE A 72 10.76 -18.34 -11.19
CA PHE A 72 11.88 -17.56 -11.72
C PHE A 72 13.05 -17.56 -10.74
N GLY A 73 14.24 -17.99 -11.21
CA GLY A 73 15.40 -18.23 -10.34
C GLY A 73 16.17 -16.99 -9.87
N ASN A 74 16.05 -15.85 -10.55
CA ASN A 74 16.85 -14.67 -10.23
C ASN A 74 16.21 -13.82 -9.13
N SER A 75 16.53 -14.18 -7.87
CA SER A 75 16.01 -13.50 -6.67
C SER A 75 16.43 -12.02 -6.60
N ARG A 76 17.66 -11.67 -7.02
CA ARG A 76 18.14 -10.28 -6.98
C ARG A 76 17.29 -9.38 -7.87
N ARG A 77 17.02 -9.82 -9.10
CA ARG A 77 16.17 -9.08 -10.04
C ARG A 77 14.76 -8.89 -9.50
N MET A 78 14.21 -9.93 -8.87
CA MET A 78 12.87 -9.88 -8.30
C MET A 78 12.78 -9.02 -7.05
N ALA A 79 13.83 -8.99 -6.22
CA ALA A 79 13.92 -8.05 -5.10
C ALA A 79 13.90 -6.59 -5.57
N VAL A 80 14.69 -6.27 -6.60
CA VAL A 80 14.72 -4.93 -7.21
C VAL A 80 13.36 -4.58 -7.80
N ALA A 81 12.71 -5.51 -8.52
CA ALA A 81 11.37 -5.31 -9.05
C ALA A 81 10.33 -5.03 -7.95
N GLY A 82 10.41 -5.75 -6.82
CA GLY A 82 9.56 -5.50 -5.66
C GLY A 82 9.79 -4.12 -5.05
N ILE A 83 11.04 -3.74 -4.80
CA ILE A 83 11.41 -2.41 -4.28
C ILE A 83 10.90 -1.31 -5.22
N LEU A 84 11.28 -1.36 -6.50
CA LEU A 84 10.92 -0.31 -7.47
C LEU A 84 9.42 -0.25 -7.75
N GLY A 85 8.71 -1.37 -7.61
CA GLY A 85 7.28 -1.45 -7.84
C GLY A 85 6.44 -0.85 -6.72
N PHE A 86 6.86 -1.04 -5.47
CA PHE A 86 6.07 -0.65 -4.30
C PHE A 86 6.58 0.63 -3.63
N VAL A 87 7.88 0.78 -3.43
CA VAL A 87 8.45 1.84 -2.59
C VAL A 87 8.23 3.24 -3.20
N PRO A 88 8.66 3.52 -4.45
CA PRO A 88 8.53 4.86 -5.01
C PRO A 88 7.07 5.30 -5.13
N ILE A 89 6.19 4.42 -5.62
CA ILE A 89 4.78 4.76 -5.81
C ILE A 89 4.08 5.02 -4.47
N THR A 90 4.42 4.26 -3.43
CA THR A 90 3.84 4.46 -2.09
C THR A 90 4.30 5.79 -1.49
N ILE A 91 5.59 6.12 -1.59
CA ILE A 91 6.13 7.40 -1.09
C ILE A 91 5.52 8.58 -1.85
N VAL A 92 5.51 8.51 -3.19
CA VAL A 92 4.94 9.59 -4.03
C VAL A 92 3.48 9.81 -3.71
N LEU A 93 2.67 8.75 -3.60
CA LEU A 93 1.25 8.88 -3.27
C LEU A 93 1.03 9.33 -1.83
N ALA A 94 1.84 8.90 -0.87
CA ALA A 94 1.76 9.41 0.50
C ALA A 94 2.02 10.92 0.55
N ILE A 95 3.08 11.41 -0.10
CA ILE A 95 3.38 12.84 -0.20
C ILE A 95 2.26 13.60 -0.92
N ALA A 96 1.76 13.05 -2.02
CA ALA A 96 0.67 13.64 -2.78
C ALA A 96 -0.60 13.76 -1.93
N LEU A 97 -1.00 12.71 -1.24
CA LEU A 97 -2.18 12.72 -0.36
C LEU A 97 -2.02 13.70 0.80
N LEU A 98 -0.86 13.74 1.46
CA LEU A 98 -0.58 14.71 2.52
C LEU A 98 -0.66 16.17 2.02
N SER A 99 -0.14 16.42 0.81
CA SER A 99 -0.18 17.76 0.21
C SER A 99 -1.58 18.15 -0.27
N LEU A 100 -2.38 17.17 -0.68
CA LEU A 100 -3.73 17.39 -1.20
C LEU A 100 -4.79 17.45 -0.10
N GLU A 101 -4.53 16.89 1.09
CA GLU A 101 -5.50 16.86 2.20
C GLU A 101 -6.06 18.24 2.57
N PRO A 102 -5.24 19.30 2.77
CA PRO A 102 -5.78 20.63 3.10
C PRO A 102 -6.70 21.17 2.00
N ILE A 103 -6.29 20.99 0.74
CA ILE A 103 -7.04 21.44 -0.43
C ILE A 103 -8.36 20.65 -0.56
N ALA A 104 -8.30 19.35 -0.31
CA ALA A 104 -9.44 18.45 -0.36
C ALA A 104 -10.47 18.81 0.72
N VAL A 105 -10.03 19.08 1.94
CA VAL A 105 -10.93 19.47 3.04
C VAL A 105 -11.53 20.85 2.80
N GLU A 106 -10.72 21.84 2.40
CA GLU A 106 -11.17 23.23 2.25
C GLU A 106 -12.06 23.43 1.02
N LYS A 107 -11.66 22.90 -0.15
CA LYS A 107 -12.37 23.14 -1.42
C LYS A 107 -13.43 22.10 -1.71
N LEU A 108 -13.08 20.82 -1.57
CA LEU A 108 -14.00 19.72 -1.88
C LEU A 108 -14.90 19.40 -0.70
N GLY A 109 -14.41 19.48 0.53
CA GLY A 109 -15.21 19.28 1.75
C GLY A 109 -16.31 20.33 1.94
N ALA A 110 -16.19 21.50 1.32
CA ALA A 110 -17.25 22.50 1.26
C ALA A 110 -18.42 22.11 0.34
N GLN A 111 -18.17 21.24 -0.64
CA GLN A 111 -19.16 20.85 -1.67
C GLN A 111 -19.63 19.40 -1.52
N PHE A 112 -18.77 18.53 -1.00
CA PHE A 112 -18.98 17.10 -0.91
C PHE A 112 -18.73 16.60 0.51
N PRO A 113 -19.46 15.57 0.96
CA PRO A 113 -19.17 14.92 2.24
C PRO A 113 -17.74 14.35 2.28
N VAL A 114 -17.05 14.53 3.41
CA VAL A 114 -15.65 14.12 3.59
C VAL A 114 -15.41 12.65 3.25
N HIS A 115 -16.33 11.74 3.59
CA HIS A 115 -16.22 10.31 3.25
C HIS A 115 -16.21 10.04 1.72
N ARG A 116 -16.89 10.87 0.92
CA ARG A 116 -16.84 10.77 -0.55
C ARG A 116 -15.51 11.27 -1.09
N VAL A 117 -15.00 12.38 -0.53
CA VAL A 117 -13.68 12.91 -0.86
C VAL A 117 -12.59 11.89 -0.52
N PHE A 118 -12.67 11.25 0.65
CA PHE A 118 -11.81 10.13 1.04
C PHE A 118 -11.85 9.00 0.00
N THR A 119 -13.05 8.55 -0.39
CA THR A 119 -13.22 7.50 -1.39
C THR A 119 -12.59 7.89 -2.74
N LEU A 120 -12.78 9.14 -3.17
CA LEU A 120 -12.26 9.69 -4.43
C LEU A 120 -10.73 9.64 -4.51
N PHE A 121 -10.02 9.83 -3.39
CA PHE A 121 -8.56 9.79 -3.36
C PHE A 121 -8.02 8.38 -3.14
N PHE A 122 -8.61 7.61 -2.23
CA PHE A 122 -8.03 6.32 -1.82
C PHE A 122 -8.29 5.18 -2.81
N VAL A 123 -9.40 5.21 -3.56
CA VAL A 123 -9.68 4.19 -4.59
C VAL A 123 -8.65 4.26 -5.74
N PRO A 124 -8.35 5.43 -6.34
CA PRO A 124 -7.25 5.58 -7.28
C PRO A 124 -5.88 5.23 -6.69
N THR A 125 -5.62 5.57 -5.43
CA THR A 125 -4.36 5.19 -4.77
C THR A 125 -4.22 3.66 -4.70
N ALA A 126 -5.26 2.93 -4.31
CA ALA A 126 -5.24 1.47 -4.30
C ALA A 126 -5.02 0.87 -5.71
N PHE A 127 -5.62 1.48 -6.74
CA PHE A 127 -5.36 1.12 -8.15
C PHE A 127 -3.88 1.28 -8.50
N LEU A 128 -3.32 2.46 -8.22
CA LEU A 128 -1.97 2.84 -8.62
C LEU A 128 -0.91 2.02 -7.89
N VAL A 129 -1.04 1.84 -6.58
CA VAL A 129 -0.09 1.02 -5.80
C VAL A 129 -0.12 -0.44 -6.26
N GLY A 130 -1.31 -1.05 -6.35
CA GLY A 130 -1.46 -2.43 -6.78
C GLY A 130 -0.98 -2.64 -8.22
N GLY A 131 -1.36 -1.73 -9.12
CA GLY A 131 -1.01 -1.77 -10.53
C GLY A 131 0.48 -1.56 -10.79
N ALA A 132 1.09 -0.52 -10.22
CA ALA A 132 2.52 -0.24 -10.38
C ALA A 132 3.39 -1.36 -9.80
N SER A 133 3.01 -1.90 -8.64
CA SER A 133 3.71 -3.04 -8.03
C SER A 133 3.65 -4.28 -8.91
N ALA A 134 2.46 -4.61 -9.43
CA ALA A 134 2.28 -5.76 -10.32
C ALA A 134 2.98 -5.57 -11.68
N TRP A 135 2.99 -4.34 -12.20
CA TRP A 135 3.72 -3.99 -13.41
C TRP A 135 5.22 -4.25 -13.24
N ALA A 136 5.82 -3.74 -12.16
CA ALA A 136 7.24 -3.90 -11.90
C ALA A 136 7.64 -5.38 -11.75
N ILE A 137 6.82 -6.18 -11.08
CA ILE A 137 6.98 -7.64 -11.03
C ILE A 137 6.93 -8.25 -12.44
N GLY A 138 5.96 -7.87 -13.27
CA GLY A 138 5.88 -8.32 -14.66
C GLY A 138 7.12 -7.97 -15.48
N ILE A 139 7.68 -6.77 -15.30
CA ILE A 139 8.95 -6.36 -15.92
C ILE A 139 10.14 -7.17 -15.36
N GLY A 140 10.17 -7.42 -14.04
CA GLY A 140 11.15 -8.28 -13.39
C GLY A 140 11.16 -9.72 -13.94
N LEU A 141 9.98 -10.20 -14.36
CA LEU A 141 9.77 -11.52 -14.94
C LEU A 141 9.91 -11.58 -16.47
N ASN A 142 10.35 -10.51 -17.13
CA ASN A 142 10.44 -10.43 -18.61
C ASN A 142 9.12 -10.61 -19.36
N TYR A 143 7.96 -10.33 -18.74
CA TYR A 143 6.66 -10.51 -19.41
C TYR A 143 6.34 -9.45 -20.48
N GLY A 144 7.21 -8.45 -20.67
CA GLY A 144 7.09 -7.42 -21.70
C GLY A 144 5.74 -6.70 -21.67
N LYS A 145 5.05 -6.65 -22.82
CA LYS A 145 3.72 -6.01 -22.94
C LYS A 145 2.66 -6.65 -22.05
N GLN A 146 2.83 -7.90 -21.61
CA GLN A 146 1.87 -8.54 -20.71
C GLN A 146 1.92 -7.94 -19.30
N ALA A 147 3.05 -7.36 -18.88
CA ALA A 147 3.17 -6.70 -17.58
C ALA A 147 2.10 -5.62 -17.39
N TRP A 148 1.77 -4.88 -18.46
CA TRP A 148 0.70 -3.88 -18.45
C TRP A 148 -0.69 -4.49 -18.19
N ARG A 149 -1.01 -5.63 -18.83
CA ARG A 149 -2.30 -6.31 -18.60
C ARG A 149 -2.42 -6.81 -17.16
N ILE A 150 -1.32 -7.28 -16.58
CA ILE A 150 -1.29 -7.69 -15.17
C ILE A 150 -1.48 -6.47 -14.27
N ALA A 151 -0.78 -5.37 -14.55
CA ALA A 151 -0.89 -4.11 -13.83
C ALA A 151 -2.34 -3.62 -13.75
N VAL A 152 -3.01 -3.48 -14.91
CA VAL A 152 -4.39 -3.01 -14.98
C VAL A 152 -5.32 -3.96 -14.23
N ARG A 153 -5.16 -5.27 -14.41
CA ARG A 153 -6.04 -6.25 -13.74
C ARG A 153 -5.86 -6.22 -12.22
N VAL A 154 -4.64 -6.23 -11.73
CA VAL A 154 -4.35 -6.19 -10.29
C VAL A 154 -4.80 -4.85 -9.70
N GLY A 155 -4.51 -3.74 -10.37
CA GLY A 155 -4.95 -2.41 -9.95
C GLY A 155 -6.47 -2.30 -9.86
N LEU A 156 -7.22 -2.74 -10.88
CA LEU A 156 -8.69 -2.72 -10.84
C LEU A 156 -9.25 -3.56 -9.70
N VAL A 157 -8.69 -4.75 -9.47
CA VAL A 157 -9.13 -5.63 -8.38
C VAL A 157 -8.83 -5.00 -7.02
N SER A 158 -7.64 -4.43 -6.83
CA SER A 158 -7.28 -3.73 -5.58
C SER A 158 -8.18 -2.53 -5.32
N ALA A 159 -8.44 -1.71 -6.34
CA ALA A 159 -9.33 -0.55 -6.24
C ALA A 159 -10.78 -0.95 -5.93
N THR A 160 -11.28 -1.98 -6.61
CA THR A 160 -12.63 -2.50 -6.39
C THR A 160 -12.76 -3.06 -4.98
N ALA A 161 -11.78 -3.84 -4.52
CA ALA A 161 -11.79 -4.38 -3.16
C ALA A 161 -11.76 -3.26 -2.10
N PHE A 162 -10.93 -2.23 -2.30
CA PHE A 162 -10.92 -1.06 -1.44
C PHE A 162 -12.30 -0.40 -1.41
N LEU A 163 -12.89 -0.12 -2.58
CA LEU A 163 -14.19 0.52 -2.69
C LEU A 163 -15.29 -0.28 -2.00
N VAL A 164 -15.35 -1.60 -2.23
CA VAL A 164 -16.36 -2.48 -1.62
C VAL A 164 -16.25 -2.46 -0.10
N ILE A 165 -15.02 -2.55 0.45
CA ILE A 165 -14.82 -2.51 1.91
C ILE A 165 -15.19 -1.13 2.46
N ASN A 166 -14.76 -0.07 1.78
CA ASN A 166 -15.08 1.30 2.18
C ASN A 166 -16.61 1.54 2.24
N LEU A 167 -17.36 1.08 1.23
CA LEU A 167 -18.83 1.17 1.20
C LEU A 167 -19.49 0.28 2.27
N ALA A 168 -18.98 -0.94 2.48
CA ALA A 168 -19.49 -1.84 3.52
C ALA A 168 -19.26 -1.27 4.93
N MET A 169 -18.12 -0.61 5.15
CA MET A 169 -17.82 0.09 6.39
C MET A 169 -18.70 1.33 6.58
N GLU A 170 -18.96 2.09 5.52
CA GLU A 170 -19.90 3.21 5.53
C GLU A 170 -21.30 2.74 5.96
N ASP A 171 -21.81 1.66 5.35
CA ASP A 171 -23.11 1.05 5.67
C ASP A 171 -23.15 0.51 7.13
N ALA A 172 -22.02 0.01 7.63
CA ALA A 172 -21.86 -0.40 9.03
C ALA A 172 -21.66 0.79 10.01
N GLY A 173 -21.75 2.04 9.54
CA GLY A 173 -21.65 3.24 10.37
C GLY A 173 -20.22 3.74 10.63
N TRP A 174 -19.20 3.15 10.01
CA TRP A 174 -17.81 3.63 10.04
C TRP A 174 -17.59 4.72 8.98
N VAL A 175 -18.21 5.88 9.21
CA VAL A 175 -18.19 7.00 8.25
C VAL A 175 -17.07 7.98 8.56
N VAL A 176 -16.17 8.20 7.60
CA VAL A 176 -15.07 9.16 7.73
C VAL A 176 -15.62 10.59 7.83
N GLY A 177 -15.25 11.30 8.90
CA GLY A 177 -15.70 12.67 9.18
C GLY A 177 -17.06 12.77 9.90
N ALA A 178 -17.65 11.64 10.33
CA ALA A 178 -18.87 11.65 11.14
C ALA A 178 -18.64 12.11 12.60
N PRO A 179 -19.70 12.44 13.36
CA PRO A 179 -19.57 12.73 14.79
C PRO A 179 -18.82 11.60 15.52
N ARG A 180 -17.86 11.96 16.39
CA ARG A 180 -16.97 11.02 17.11
C ARG A 180 -15.99 10.22 16.23
N ALA A 181 -15.83 10.57 14.95
CA ALA A 181 -14.86 9.89 14.07
C ALA A 181 -13.41 9.99 14.57
N ALA A 182 -13.07 11.08 15.27
CA ALA A 182 -11.76 11.25 15.91
C ALA A 182 -11.55 10.26 17.07
N GLU A 183 -12.55 10.08 17.94
CA GLU A 183 -12.49 9.13 19.07
C GLU A 183 -12.29 7.68 18.59
N ARG A 184 -12.85 7.36 17.42
CA ARG A 184 -12.81 6.01 16.83
C ARG A 184 -11.69 5.82 15.82
N PHE A 185 -10.87 6.84 15.57
CA PHE A 185 -9.85 6.84 14.51
C PHE A 185 -10.40 6.36 13.15
N THR A 186 -11.65 6.72 12.82
CA THR A 186 -12.41 6.09 11.73
C THR A 186 -11.71 6.17 10.38
N MET A 187 -11.03 7.29 10.08
CA MET A 187 -10.23 7.43 8.87
C MET A 187 -9.14 6.34 8.77
N LEU A 188 -8.36 6.16 9.84
CA LEU A 188 -7.31 5.14 9.89
C LEU A 188 -7.91 3.74 9.79
N THR A 189 -8.98 3.44 10.53
CA THR A 189 -9.62 2.13 10.51
C THR A 189 -10.12 1.76 9.11
N VAL A 190 -10.86 2.68 8.46
CA VAL A 190 -11.40 2.46 7.10
C VAL A 190 -10.26 2.35 6.08
N MET A 191 -9.26 3.22 6.19
CA MET A 191 -8.07 3.17 5.32
C MET A 191 -7.35 1.82 5.46
N PHE A 192 -7.05 1.38 6.68
CA PHE A 192 -6.34 0.12 6.92
C PHE A 192 -7.15 -1.09 6.45
N ALA A 193 -8.44 -1.15 6.78
CA ALA A 193 -9.31 -2.23 6.33
C ALA A 193 -9.40 -2.31 4.80
N GLY A 194 -9.60 -1.15 4.14
CA GLY A 194 -9.61 -1.06 2.68
C GLY A 194 -8.27 -1.49 2.06
N MET A 195 -7.15 -1.05 2.63
CA MET A 195 -5.80 -1.42 2.15
C MET A 195 -5.50 -2.91 2.37
N ILE A 196 -5.95 -3.51 3.47
CA ILE A 196 -5.85 -4.96 3.70
C ILE A 196 -6.62 -5.72 2.61
N GLY A 197 -7.85 -5.32 2.32
CA GLY A 197 -8.63 -5.97 1.27
C GLY A 197 -8.04 -5.78 -0.12
N ALA A 198 -7.51 -4.59 -0.42
CA ALA A 198 -6.81 -4.29 -1.67
C ALA A 198 -5.55 -5.16 -1.82
N ALA A 199 -4.77 -5.31 -0.75
CA ALA A 199 -3.56 -6.13 -0.71
C ALA A 199 -3.85 -7.63 -0.84
N LEU A 200 -4.87 -8.13 -0.12
CA LEU A 200 -5.32 -9.52 -0.21
C LEU A 200 -5.81 -9.85 -1.63
N SER A 201 -6.74 -9.04 -2.16
CA SER A 201 -7.38 -9.29 -3.45
C SER A 201 -6.40 -9.11 -4.61
N GLY A 202 -5.61 -8.02 -4.59
CA GLY A 202 -4.56 -7.78 -5.58
C GLY A 202 -3.47 -8.84 -5.55
N GLY A 203 -3.01 -9.21 -4.35
CA GLY A 203 -2.04 -10.28 -4.13
C GLY A 203 -2.55 -11.64 -4.60
N ALA A 204 -3.83 -11.95 -4.37
CA ALA A 204 -4.46 -13.18 -4.85
C ALA A 204 -4.46 -13.27 -6.39
N VAL A 205 -4.87 -12.20 -7.06
CA VAL A 205 -4.92 -12.14 -8.52
C VAL A 205 -3.53 -12.17 -9.13
N LEU A 206 -2.56 -11.45 -8.56
CA LEU A 206 -1.18 -11.51 -9.00
C LEU A 206 -0.63 -12.93 -8.83
N GLY A 207 -0.70 -13.51 -7.64
CA GLY A 207 -0.18 -14.85 -7.37
C GLY A 207 -0.81 -15.93 -8.23
N TRP A 208 -2.12 -15.86 -8.48
CA TRP A 208 -2.80 -16.75 -9.43
C TRP A 208 -2.25 -16.57 -10.85
N THR A 209 -2.16 -15.33 -11.33
CA THR A 209 -1.65 -15.03 -12.68
C THR A 209 -0.22 -15.54 -12.87
N LEU A 210 0.66 -15.30 -11.90
CA LEU A 210 2.06 -15.76 -11.93
C LEU A 210 2.16 -17.28 -11.94
N SER A 211 1.31 -17.98 -11.18
CA SER A 211 1.36 -19.45 -11.13
C SER A 211 0.85 -20.15 -12.39
N THR A 212 0.04 -19.46 -13.19
CA THR A 212 -0.54 -20.00 -14.44
C THR A 212 0.29 -19.65 -15.67
N ARG A 213 1.37 -18.87 -15.53
CA ARG A 213 2.20 -18.42 -16.66
C ARG A 213 3.65 -18.83 -16.46
N SER A 214 4.19 -19.53 -17.45
CA SER A 214 5.62 -19.78 -17.52
C SER A 214 6.36 -18.51 -17.95
N PRO A 215 7.50 -18.16 -17.33
CA PRO A 215 8.35 -17.10 -17.84
C PRO A 215 8.85 -17.41 -19.23
N THR A 216 8.77 -16.44 -20.13
CA THR A 216 9.55 -16.43 -21.37
C THR A 216 11.00 -16.22 -20.98
N LEU A 217 11.79 -17.29 -21.05
CA LEU A 217 13.24 -17.28 -20.83
C LEU A 217 13.93 -16.43 -21.89
#